data_AF-A0A812T9B0-F1
#
_entry.id   AF-A0A812T9B0-F1
#
_cell.length_a   1.000
_cell.length_b   1.000
_cell.length_c   1.000
_cell.angle_alpha   90.00
_cell.angle_beta   90.00
_cell.angle_gamma   90.00
#
_symmetry.space_group_name_H-M   'P 1'
#
loop_
_entity.id
_entity.type
_entity.pdbx_description
1 polymer ?
#
loop_
_entity_poly.entity_id
_entity_poly.type
_entity_poly.pdbx_seq_one_letter_code
_entity_poly.pdbx_strand_id
1 'polypeptide(L)'
;VDFIAQLGDFVDGCNRATAGHGHKALQDLLLPLEGGPPTLHLVGNHELYNFPRKEMEEGIALPELSEPYRISAPPVLDPEAPSSTSSYYSFCPSHGWRVCVLDPYEISIMSGGGARPGIDADAELDSYAVELCQANNPNDITKEDSVLVYLLGA
;
A
#
# COMPACT_ATOMS: atom_id res chain seq x y z
N VAL A 1 -8.76 10.99 20.21
CA VAL A 1 -8.82 10.57 18.79
C VAL A 1 -9.10 9.08 18.81
N ASP A 2 -10.17 8.63 18.17
CA ASP A 2 -10.61 7.22 18.24
C ASP A 2 -9.77 6.29 17.36
N PHE A 3 -9.22 6.82 16.27
CA PHE A 3 -8.28 6.14 15.39
C PHE A 3 -7.49 7.15 14.55
N ILE A 4 -6.34 6.73 14.02
CA ILE A 4 -5.50 7.50 13.10
C ILE A 4 -5.70 6.94 11.69
N ALA A 5 -5.88 7.83 10.71
CA ALA A 5 -5.88 7.47 9.30
C ALA A 5 -4.55 7.89 8.67
N GLN A 6 -3.68 6.92 8.36
CA GLN A 6 -2.48 7.17 7.57
C GLN A 6 -2.77 6.88 6.09
N LEU A 7 -2.66 7.89 5.24
CA LEU A 7 -3.21 7.92 3.88
C LEU A 7 -2.25 7.35 2.80
N GLY A 8 -1.25 6.57 3.19
CA GLY A 8 -0.21 6.04 2.30
C GLY A 8 1.04 6.92 2.24
N ASP A 9 2.03 6.46 1.48
CA ASP A 9 3.37 7.03 1.32
C ASP A 9 4.05 7.34 2.66
N PHE A 10 3.92 6.42 3.61
CA PHE A 10 4.55 6.51 4.92
C PHE A 10 6.05 6.28 4.83
N VAL A 11 6.49 5.33 4.00
CA VAL A 11 7.91 5.00 3.78
C VAL A 11 8.33 5.38 2.37
N ASP A 12 9.38 6.18 2.21
CA ASP A 12 9.85 6.58 0.87
C ASP A 12 10.39 5.41 0.03
N GLY A 13 10.15 5.42 -1.29
CA GLY A 13 10.61 4.40 -2.23
C GLY A 13 12.13 4.27 -2.35
N CYS A 14 12.91 5.28 -1.99
CA CYS A 14 14.36 5.19 -1.97
C CYS A 14 14.87 4.17 -0.95
N ASN A 15 14.07 3.82 0.07
CA ASN A 15 14.43 2.78 1.03
C ASN A 15 14.54 1.39 0.38
N ARG A 16 13.92 1.16 -0.79
CA ARG A 16 14.08 -0.08 -1.56
C ARG A 16 15.51 -0.30 -2.06
N ALA A 17 16.27 0.78 -2.28
CA ALA A 17 17.62 0.70 -2.84
C ALA A 17 18.60 -0.12 -1.98
N THR A 18 18.32 -0.28 -0.70
CA THR A 18 19.12 -1.07 0.23
C THR A 18 18.23 -2.08 0.95
N ALA A 19 18.60 -3.36 0.87
CA ALA A 19 17.84 -4.43 1.52
C ALA A 19 17.62 -4.15 3.01
N GLY A 20 16.37 -4.28 3.47
CA GLY A 20 15.96 -4.10 4.86
C GLY A 20 15.76 -2.65 5.32
N HIS A 21 16.12 -1.64 4.52
CA HIS A 21 15.88 -0.24 4.89
C HIS A 21 14.38 0.11 4.93
N GLY A 22 13.57 -0.49 4.04
CA GLY A 22 12.11 -0.34 4.07
C GLY A 22 11.53 -0.75 5.42
N HIS A 23 11.83 -1.97 5.89
CA HIS A 23 11.37 -2.47 7.20
C HIS A 23 11.84 -1.59 8.36
N LYS A 24 13.11 -1.15 8.34
CA LYS A 24 13.65 -0.28 9.39
C LYS A 24 12.96 1.09 9.41
N ALA A 25 12.78 1.72 8.25
CA ALA A 25 12.08 2.99 8.13
C ALA A 25 10.64 2.89 8.62
N LEU A 26 9.93 1.83 8.22
CA LEU A 26 8.57 1.55 8.67
C LEU A 26 8.50 1.42 10.20
N GLN A 27 9.42 0.66 10.80
CA GLN A 27 9.49 0.51 12.25
C GLN A 27 9.76 1.84 12.96
N ASP A 28 10.72 2.63 12.47
CA ASP A 28 11.08 3.92 13.09
C ASP A 28 9.92 4.93 13.05
N LEU A 29 9.09 4.87 12.00
CA LEU A 29 7.90 5.71 11.85
C LEU A 29 6.71 5.25 12.69
N LEU A 30 6.56 3.94 12.89
CA LEU A 30 5.46 3.38 13.69
C LEU A 30 5.76 3.35 15.19
N LEU A 31 7.03 3.26 15.60
CA LEU A 31 7.41 3.18 17.01
C LEU A 31 6.86 4.35 17.87
N PRO A 32 6.82 5.61 17.39
CA PRO A 32 6.17 6.69 18.13
C PRO A 32 4.64 6.56 18.28
N LEU A 33 3.99 5.73 17.47
CA LEU A 33 2.55 5.44 17.53
C LEU A 33 2.22 4.22 18.41
N GLU A 34 3.23 3.48 18.87
CA GLU A 34 3.08 2.28 19.68
C GLU A 34 2.31 2.59 20.98
N GLY A 35 1.28 1.78 21.29
CA GLY A 35 0.38 2.00 22.42
C GLY A 35 -0.59 3.18 22.25
N GLY A 36 -0.60 3.84 21.09
CA GLY A 36 -1.54 4.89 20.73
C GLY A 36 -2.91 4.35 20.26
N PRO A 37 -3.77 5.23 19.72
CA PRO A 37 -5.02 4.82 19.09
C PRO A 37 -4.76 3.86 17.91
N PRO A 38 -5.73 3.01 17.55
CA PRO A 38 -5.67 2.21 16.34
C PRO A 38 -5.30 3.05 15.12
N THR A 39 -4.36 2.57 14.31
CA THR A 39 -3.98 3.24 13.07
C THR A 39 -4.44 2.40 11.89
N LEU A 40 -5.20 3.02 10.98
CA LEU A 40 -5.47 2.46 9.67
C LEU A 40 -4.38 2.93 8.69
N HIS A 41 -3.87 2.01 7.88
CA HIS A 41 -2.85 2.30 6.89
C HIS A 41 -3.42 2.07 5.50
N LEU A 42 -3.42 3.11 4.67
CA LEU A 42 -3.72 2.99 3.25
C LEU A 42 -2.46 2.63 2.49
N VAL A 43 -2.63 1.99 1.34
CA VAL A 43 -1.54 1.70 0.41
C VAL A 43 -1.23 2.93 -0.45
N GLY A 44 0.04 3.35 -0.45
CA GLY A 44 0.61 4.30 -1.40
C GLY A 44 1.52 3.60 -2.41
N ASN A 45 1.97 4.34 -3.44
CA ASN A 45 2.97 3.81 -4.36
C ASN A 45 4.32 3.61 -3.67
N HIS A 46 4.69 4.45 -2.69
CA HIS A 46 5.96 4.28 -2.00
C HIS A 46 5.98 3.02 -1.11
N GLU A 47 4.84 2.60 -0.56
CA GLU A 47 4.73 1.27 0.05
C GLU A 47 4.97 0.14 -0.97
N LEU A 48 4.30 0.21 -2.13
CA LEU A 48 4.43 -0.77 -3.20
C LEU A 48 5.84 -0.80 -3.82
N TYR A 49 6.60 0.28 -3.74
CA TYR A 49 8.02 0.28 -4.12
C TYR A 49 8.88 -0.54 -3.15
N ASN A 50 8.54 -0.52 -1.87
CA ASN A 50 9.35 -1.14 -0.82
C ASN A 50 8.97 -2.61 -0.58
N PHE A 51 7.68 -2.94 -0.62
CA PHE A 51 7.16 -4.22 -0.14
C PHE A 51 6.22 -4.87 -1.17
N PRO A 52 6.27 -6.22 -1.32
CA PRO A 52 5.22 -6.94 -2.02
C PRO A 52 3.86 -6.67 -1.36
N ARG A 53 2.83 -6.44 -2.16
CA ARG A 53 1.46 -6.19 -1.69
C ARG A 53 1.01 -7.27 -0.70
N LYS A 54 1.24 -8.53 -1.05
CA LYS A 54 0.86 -9.68 -0.24
C LYS A 54 1.47 -9.64 1.17
N GLU A 55 2.71 -9.17 1.30
CA GLU A 55 3.39 -9.04 2.61
C GLU A 55 2.66 -8.01 3.49
N MET A 56 2.20 -6.90 2.91
CA MET A 56 1.46 -5.86 3.61
C MET A 56 0.02 -6.27 3.95
N GLU A 57 -0.61 -7.10 3.12
CA GLU A 57 -1.96 -7.62 3.37
C GLU A 57 -1.98 -8.66 4.50
N GLU A 58 -1.00 -9.57 4.53
CA GLU A 58 -0.81 -10.58 5.57
C GLU A 58 -0.28 -9.96 6.87
N GLY A 59 0.60 -8.97 6.73
CA GLY A 59 1.15 -8.15 7.79
C GLY A 59 2.65 -8.31 7.95
N ILE A 60 3.35 -7.18 7.95
CA ILE A 60 4.79 -7.11 8.14
C ILE A 60 5.09 -7.08 9.64
N ALA A 61 5.69 -8.16 10.15
CA ALA A 61 6.16 -8.21 11.54
C ALA A 61 7.39 -7.30 11.72
N LEU A 62 7.31 -6.38 12.68
CA LEU A 62 8.39 -5.44 13.00
C LEU A 62 8.86 -5.71 14.44
N PRO A 63 10.14 -6.03 14.67
CA PRO A 63 10.64 -6.51 15.97
C PRO A 63 10.32 -5.65 17.19
N GLU A 64 10.20 -4.33 17.04
CA GLU A 64 9.97 -3.39 18.16
C GLU A 64 8.49 -3.03 18.36
N LEU A 65 7.55 -3.58 17.59
CA LEU A 65 6.12 -3.29 17.67
C LEU A 65 5.32 -4.50 18.16
N SER A 66 4.23 -4.24 18.88
CA SER A 66 3.32 -5.31 19.34
C SER A 66 2.41 -5.83 18.24
N GLU A 67 2.04 -4.97 17.29
CA GLU A 67 1.19 -5.31 16.15
C GLU A 67 1.97 -5.16 14.83
N PRO A 68 1.76 -6.06 13.85
CA PRO A 68 2.39 -5.93 12.56
C PRO A 68 1.72 -4.84 11.72
N TYR A 69 2.47 -4.26 10.81
CA TYR A 69 1.95 -3.29 9.85
C TYR A 69 1.08 -3.99 8.81
N ARG A 70 -0.15 -3.50 8.60
CA ARG A 70 -1.11 -4.04 7.63
C ARG A 70 -1.84 -2.95 6.86
N ILE A 71 -2.07 -3.20 5.56
CA ILE A 71 -2.98 -2.39 4.72
C ILE A 71 -4.41 -2.96 4.66
N SER A 72 -4.62 -4.14 5.25
CA SER A 72 -5.93 -4.76 5.40
C SER A 72 -6.70 -4.18 6.60
N ALA A 73 -7.98 -4.52 6.72
CA ALA A 73 -8.85 -3.99 7.76
C ALA A 73 -8.28 -4.26 9.18
N PRO A 74 -8.03 -3.23 10.00
CA PRO A 74 -7.55 -3.44 11.36
C PRO A 74 -8.68 -4.07 12.20
N PRO A 75 -8.47 -5.26 12.80
CA PRO A 75 -9.54 -6.00 13.50
C PRO A 75 -10.21 -5.21 14.63
N VAL A 76 -9.49 -4.25 15.22
CA VAL A 76 -9.99 -3.39 16.28
C VAL A 76 -11.04 -2.37 15.80
N LEU A 77 -11.01 -1.96 14.52
CA LEU A 77 -11.98 -0.99 13.97
C LEU A 77 -13.20 -1.67 13.35
N ASP A 78 -13.10 -2.95 13.00
CA ASP A 78 -14.22 -3.75 12.53
C ASP A 78 -14.12 -5.22 12.97
N PRO A 79 -14.48 -5.54 14.23
CA PRO A 79 -14.34 -6.90 14.78
C PRO A 79 -15.24 -7.95 14.11
N GLU A 80 -16.31 -7.51 13.44
CA GLU A 80 -17.26 -8.37 12.73
C GLU A 80 -16.91 -8.52 11.25
N ALA A 81 -15.94 -7.76 10.74
CA ALA A 81 -15.47 -7.92 9.38
C ALA A 81 -14.96 -9.36 9.18
N PRO A 82 -15.23 -9.96 8.00
CA PRO A 82 -14.52 -11.16 7.59
C PRO A 82 -13.03 -10.95 7.78
N SER A 83 -12.27 -12.02 8.08
CA SER A 83 -10.80 -12.01 8.01
C SER A 83 -10.35 -11.84 6.55
N SER A 84 -10.60 -10.65 6.03
CA SER A 84 -10.30 -10.22 4.68
C SER A 84 -8.87 -9.73 4.68
N THR A 85 -8.07 -10.26 3.77
CA THR A 85 -6.74 -9.71 3.47
C THR A 85 -6.83 -8.58 2.44
N SER A 86 -8.03 -8.12 2.08
CA SER A 86 -8.19 -7.04 1.10
C SER A 86 -7.72 -5.69 1.68
N SER A 87 -7.03 -4.93 0.85
CA SER A 87 -6.59 -3.55 1.02
C SER A 87 -7.71 -2.51 0.89
N TYR A 88 -8.93 -2.92 0.51
CA TYR A 88 -10.12 -2.07 0.49
C TYR A 88 -11.22 -2.67 1.38
N TYR A 89 -11.89 -1.82 2.14
CA TYR A 89 -12.91 -2.23 3.10
C TYR A 89 -13.73 -1.03 3.55
N SER A 90 -14.80 -1.27 4.30
CA SER A 90 -15.58 -0.21 4.92
C SER A 90 -16.00 -0.61 6.32
N PHE A 91 -16.01 0.33 7.24
CA PHE A 91 -16.43 0.11 8.62
C PHE A 91 -17.19 1.33 9.15
N CYS A 92 -17.84 1.18 10.30
CA CYS A 92 -18.64 2.23 10.94
C CYS A 92 -17.96 2.67 12.25
N PRO A 93 -17.11 3.73 12.25
CA PRO A 93 -16.39 4.14 13.46
C PRO A 93 -17.32 4.69 14.56
N SER A 94 -18.51 5.17 14.17
CA SER A 94 -19.54 5.64 15.09
C SER A 94 -20.91 5.62 14.40
N HIS A 95 -21.98 5.71 15.19
CA HIS A 95 -23.34 5.70 14.66
C HIS A 95 -23.57 6.84 13.66
N GLY A 96 -24.09 6.50 12.48
CA GLY A 96 -24.36 7.46 11.40
C GLY A 96 -23.15 7.79 10.52
N TRP A 97 -21.97 7.21 10.80
CA TRP A 97 -20.77 7.37 9.99
C TRP A 97 -20.35 6.08 9.34
N ARG A 98 -19.81 6.19 8.14
CA ARG A 98 -19.14 5.09 7.42
C ARG A 98 -17.85 5.61 6.82
N VAL A 99 -16.78 4.87 7.06
CA VAL A 99 -15.48 5.06 6.41
C VAL A 99 -15.36 4.02 5.31
N CYS A 100 -14.99 4.46 4.12
CA CYS A 100 -14.66 3.59 2.99
C CYS A 100 -13.19 3.77 2.67
N VAL A 101 -12.42 2.69 2.81
CA VAL A 101 -11.02 2.61 2.41
C VAL A 101 -10.98 2.01 1.02
N LEU A 102 -10.36 2.73 0.09
CA LEU A 102 -10.21 2.33 -1.30
C LEU A 102 -8.74 2.00 -1.55
N ASP A 103 -8.51 1.09 -2.48
CA ASP A 103 -7.18 0.77 -2.98
C ASP A 103 -7.00 1.33 -4.40
N PRO A 104 -6.32 2.48 -4.57
CA PRO A 104 -6.10 3.05 -5.89
C PRO A 104 -5.10 2.27 -6.74
N TYR A 105 -4.46 1.23 -6.19
CA TYR A 105 -3.47 0.39 -6.84
C TYR A 105 -3.93 -1.06 -6.99
N GLU A 106 -5.23 -1.37 -6.80
CA GLU A 106 -5.77 -2.71 -7.10
C GLU A 106 -5.52 -3.06 -8.58
N ILE A 107 -5.83 -2.11 -9.47
CA ILE A 107 -5.50 -2.19 -10.89
C ILE A 107 -4.43 -1.14 -11.20
N SER A 108 -3.18 -1.57 -11.22
CA SER A 108 -2.02 -0.74 -11.54
C SER A 108 -0.91 -1.61 -12.12
N ILE A 109 -0.01 -1.03 -12.92
CA ILE A 109 1.17 -1.76 -13.41
C ILE A 109 2.05 -2.28 -12.26
N MET A 110 1.91 -1.76 -11.04
CA MET A 110 2.61 -2.21 -9.84
C MET A 110 1.70 -2.94 -8.85
N SER A 111 0.59 -3.53 -9.29
CA SER A 111 -0.37 -4.22 -8.40
C SER A 111 0.30 -5.24 -7.47
N GLY A 112 1.38 -5.91 -7.90
CA GLY A 112 2.12 -6.87 -7.06
C GLY A 112 3.03 -6.22 -5.99
N GLY A 113 3.42 -4.96 -6.18
CA GLY A 113 4.43 -4.28 -5.35
C GLY A 113 5.81 -4.93 -5.37
N GLY A 114 6.66 -4.53 -4.44
CA GLY A 114 8.00 -5.07 -4.20
C GLY A 114 9.12 -4.46 -5.04
N ALA A 115 8.84 -3.51 -5.93
CA ALA A 115 9.83 -2.89 -6.79
C ALA A 115 9.35 -1.55 -7.36
N ARG A 116 10.27 -0.73 -7.88
CA ARG A 116 9.97 0.53 -8.58
C ARG A 116 9.97 0.31 -10.10
N PRO A 117 8.79 0.34 -10.77
CA PRO A 117 8.72 0.27 -12.23
C PRO A 117 9.61 1.32 -12.90
N GLY A 118 10.40 0.89 -13.89
CA GLY A 118 11.31 1.76 -14.65
C GLY A 118 12.61 2.14 -13.92
N ILE A 119 12.82 1.68 -12.68
CA ILE A 119 14.06 1.91 -11.91
C ILE A 119 14.71 0.58 -11.53
N ASP A 120 13.93 -0.33 -10.94
CA ASP A 120 14.42 -1.62 -10.48
C ASP A 120 14.28 -2.68 -11.59
N ALA A 121 15.37 -3.39 -11.87
CA ALA A 121 15.43 -4.36 -12.98
C ALA A 121 14.56 -5.62 -12.73
N ASP A 122 14.20 -5.88 -11.47
CA ASP A 122 13.32 -6.96 -11.03
C ASP A 122 11.84 -6.54 -10.92
N ALA A 123 11.48 -5.34 -11.36
CA ALA A 123 10.09 -4.89 -11.35
C ALA A 123 9.21 -5.71 -12.31
N GLU A 124 8.36 -6.55 -11.74
CA GLU A 124 7.29 -7.25 -12.47
C GLU A 124 6.10 -6.31 -12.66
N LEU A 125 5.69 -6.13 -13.92
CA LEU A 125 4.54 -5.31 -14.26
C LEU A 125 3.27 -6.16 -14.40
N ASP A 126 2.16 -5.68 -13.86
CA ASP A 126 0.85 -6.30 -14.06
C ASP A 126 0.45 -6.20 -15.55
N SER A 127 0.35 -7.34 -16.24
CA SER A 127 0.10 -7.36 -17.68
C SER A 127 -1.28 -6.83 -18.05
N TYR A 128 -2.30 -7.08 -17.22
CA TYR A 128 -3.65 -6.57 -17.46
C TYR A 128 -3.67 -5.04 -17.34
N ALA A 129 -3.03 -4.48 -16.31
CA ALA A 129 -2.92 -3.05 -16.16
C ALA A 129 -2.09 -2.39 -17.28
N VAL A 130 -0.99 -3.03 -17.72
CA VAL A 130 -0.20 -2.56 -18.87
C VAL A 130 -1.05 -2.52 -20.15
N GLU A 131 -1.79 -3.60 -20.45
CA GLU A 131 -2.68 -3.64 -21.61
C GLU A 131 -3.75 -2.56 -21.53
N LEU A 132 -4.38 -2.38 -20.36
CA LEU A 132 -5.39 -1.36 -20.14
C LEU A 132 -4.82 0.04 -20.33
N CYS A 133 -3.64 0.32 -19.75
CA CYS A 133 -2.97 1.60 -19.92
C CYS A 133 -2.61 1.83 -21.40
N GLN A 134 -2.03 0.85 -22.10
CA GLN A 134 -1.65 1.02 -23.50
C GLN A 134 -2.85 1.22 -24.44
N ALA A 135 -3.97 0.57 -24.16
CA ALA A 135 -5.21 0.74 -24.93
C ALA A 135 -5.83 2.13 -24.79
N ASN A 136 -5.54 2.84 -23.68
CA ASN A 136 -6.14 4.13 -23.35
C ASN A 136 -5.14 5.30 -23.31
N ASN A 137 -3.84 5.01 -23.37
CA ASN A 137 -2.77 6.00 -23.37
C ASN A 137 -2.16 6.08 -24.79
N PRO A 138 -2.21 7.26 -25.44
CA PRO A 138 -1.59 7.43 -26.76
C PRO A 138 -0.05 7.36 -26.71
N ASN A 139 0.56 7.43 -25.52
CA ASN A 139 1.98 7.18 -25.34
C ASN A 139 2.25 5.67 -25.29
N ASP A 140 3.35 5.25 -25.91
CA ASP A 140 3.84 3.89 -25.77
C ASP A 140 4.51 3.74 -24.41
N ILE A 141 3.79 3.13 -23.47
CA ILE A 141 4.24 2.98 -22.08
C ILE A 141 5.27 1.85 -21.91
N THR A 142 5.57 1.11 -22.99
CA THR A 142 6.50 -0.02 -22.96
C THR A 142 7.95 0.37 -23.29
N LYS A 143 8.19 1.63 -23.70
CA LYS A 143 9.55 2.11 -24.01
C LYS A 143 10.33 2.42 -22.74
N GLU A 144 11.64 2.12 -22.75
CA GLU A 144 12.57 2.29 -21.62
C GLU A 144 12.63 3.73 -21.06
N ASP A 145 12.36 4.76 -21.86
CA ASP A 145 12.40 6.18 -21.45
C ASP A 145 11.02 6.76 -21.08
N SER A 146 9.98 5.93 -20.98
CA SER A 146 8.62 6.39 -20.70
C SER A 146 8.49 6.76 -19.23
N VAL A 147 8.25 8.04 -18.93
CA VAL A 147 7.79 8.45 -17.59
C VAL A 147 6.38 7.92 -17.41
N LEU A 148 6.23 6.89 -16.59
CA LEU A 148 4.94 6.29 -16.26
C LEU A 148 4.14 7.26 -15.37
N VAL A 149 3.18 7.95 -15.99
CA VAL A 149 2.20 8.78 -15.28
C VAL A 149 0.94 7.93 -15.06
N TYR A 150 0.64 7.65 -13.79
CA TYR A 150 -0.51 6.85 -13.38
C TYR A 150 -1.80 7.64 -13.61
N LEU A 151 -2.61 7.22 -14.58
CA LEU A 151 -3.95 7.78 -14.79
C LEU A 151 -4.93 7.03 -13.89
N LEU A 152 -5.45 7.74 -12.89
CA LEU A 152 -6.61 7.33 -12.10
C LEU A 152 -7.82 7.25 -13.03
N GLY A 153 -8.32 6.04 -13.29
CA GLY A 153 -9.61 5.84 -13.92
C GLY A 153 -10.71 6.22 -12.92
N ALA A 154 -11.49 7.25 -13.26
CA ALA A 154 -12.74 7.60 -12.58
C ALA A 154 -13.92 6.88 -13.22
#